data_AF-A0A0X3BH78-F1
#
_entry.id   AF-A0A0X3BH78-F1
#
_cell.length_a   1.000
_cell.length_b   1.000
_cell.length_c   1.000
_cell.angle_alpha   90.00
_cell.angle_beta   90.00
_cell.angle_gamma   90.00
#
_symmetry.space_group_name_H-M   'P 1'
#
loop_
_entity.id
_entity.type
_entity.pdbx_description
1 polymer ?
#
loop_
_entity_poly.entity_id
_entity_poly.type
_entity_poly.pdbx_seq_one_letter_code
_entity_poly.pdbx_strand_id
1 'polypeptide(L)'
;MDARHSSKPRRSGPGGYRVSYEVTHHGPTALSTPSLFVEIGSTATEWADPVAGRAVAESMLSAVPEETINFIGFGGTHYAMRQTEIALSSRGAFGHIAPARQIGFLDPGLIQQMREASCAVAAYIDRKSLPADEVRRIERMLDDAGLLLLSESEILDIGDLEWTTYLRVRALAEEIAPGSRVHIHGLTGDGTPAPVQINPDLVEETAKINKEKFIEALGKLPVAHLSKGSTEVLPSFIGFEHETSRLASDITTLCVKLLLICENTVIAGDHLVLRKVRFDPAKARRHGVPKGPLFAMLAGGRAVEIDGRKITPDMVQTTSAKRIHIPGLERYT
;
A
#
# COMPACT_ATOMS: atom_id res chain seq x y z
N MET A 1 -2.85 32.91 -0.26
CA MET A 1 -3.50 31.67 0.23
C MET A 1 -3.62 30.75 -0.98
N ASP A 2 -2.54 30.01 -1.26
CA ASP A 2 -2.49 29.04 -2.36
C ASP A 2 -2.90 27.66 -1.86
N ALA A 3 -4.09 27.22 -2.25
CA ALA A 3 -4.50 25.84 -2.11
C ALA A 3 -3.89 25.03 -3.27
N ARG A 4 -2.69 24.46 -3.03
CA ARG A 4 -2.11 23.42 -3.88
C ARG A 4 -3.01 22.18 -3.85
N HIS A 5 -4.01 22.13 -4.73
CA HIS A 5 -4.61 20.88 -5.14
C HIS A 5 -3.62 20.18 -6.07
N SER A 6 -2.95 19.16 -5.54
CA SER A 6 -2.21 18.19 -6.34
C SER A 6 -3.21 17.38 -7.17
N SER A 7 -3.51 17.82 -8.39
CA SER A 7 -4.12 16.98 -9.40
C SER A 7 -3.01 16.11 -10.00
N LYS A 8 -3.02 14.81 -9.69
CA LYS A 8 -2.29 13.83 -10.52
C LYS A 8 -2.71 14.05 -11.99
N PRO A 9 -1.77 14.02 -12.95
CA PRO A 9 -2.11 14.23 -14.35
C PRO A 9 -3.11 13.15 -14.79
N ARG A 10 -4.30 13.57 -15.22
CA ARG A 10 -5.27 12.68 -15.87
C ARG A 10 -4.62 12.22 -17.17
N ARG A 11 -4.41 10.92 -17.34
CA ARG A 11 -3.87 10.38 -18.60
C ARG A 11 -4.85 10.70 -19.72
N SER A 12 -4.42 11.56 -20.64
CA SER A 12 -5.15 11.90 -21.87
C SER A 12 -4.91 10.83 -22.92
N GLY A 13 -5.98 10.31 -23.50
CA GLY A 13 -5.92 9.50 -24.71
C GLY A 13 -5.58 10.34 -25.95
N PRO A 14 -5.56 9.72 -27.14
CA PRO A 14 -5.31 10.40 -28.41
C PRO A 14 -6.19 11.64 -28.55
N GLY A 15 -5.63 12.75 -29.05
CA GLY A 15 -6.38 13.99 -29.27
C GLY A 15 -6.83 14.74 -28.01
N GLY A 16 -6.39 14.34 -26.81
CA GLY A 16 -6.78 15.00 -25.55
C GLY A 16 -8.05 14.42 -24.91
N TYR A 17 -8.59 13.34 -25.47
CA TYR A 17 -9.76 12.65 -24.91
C TYR A 17 -9.46 12.05 -23.54
N ARG A 18 -10.51 11.89 -22.74
CA ARG A 18 -10.45 11.12 -21.51
C ARG A 18 -10.78 9.67 -21.82
N VAL A 19 -9.99 8.73 -21.30
CA VAL A 19 -10.29 7.30 -21.35
C VAL A 19 -10.85 6.86 -20.01
N SER A 20 -11.95 6.11 -20.04
CA SER A 20 -12.57 5.53 -18.85
C SER A 20 -13.42 4.32 -19.18
N TYR A 21 -13.57 3.43 -18.21
CA TYR A 21 -14.74 2.55 -18.16
C TYR A 21 -16.01 3.38 -18.04
N GLU A 22 -17.12 2.73 -18.37
CA GLU A 22 -18.43 3.12 -17.90
C GLU A 22 -18.98 2.06 -16.96
N VAL A 23 -19.86 2.48 -16.06
CA VAL A 23 -20.61 1.56 -15.21
C VAL A 23 -21.50 0.66 -16.07
N THR A 24 -21.90 -0.51 -15.57
CA THR A 24 -22.82 -1.38 -16.30
C THR A 24 -24.17 -0.69 -16.45
N HIS A 25 -24.62 -0.52 -17.70
CA HIS A 25 -25.88 0.12 -18.03
C HIS A 25 -26.34 -0.25 -19.44
N HIS A 26 -27.61 0.03 -19.75
CA HIS A 26 -28.27 -0.30 -21.03
C HIS A 26 -28.24 -1.80 -21.39
N GLY A 27 -28.78 -2.14 -22.57
CA GLY A 27 -28.79 -3.49 -23.11
C GLY A 27 -28.00 -3.58 -24.42
N PRO A 28 -28.01 -4.75 -25.08
CA PRO A 28 -28.77 -5.95 -24.75
C PRO A 28 -28.17 -6.75 -23.58
N THR A 29 -29.02 -7.41 -22.79
CA THR A 29 -28.59 -8.23 -21.64
C THR A 29 -28.63 -9.74 -21.91
N ALA A 30 -29.46 -10.19 -22.86
CA ALA A 30 -29.61 -11.60 -23.22
C ALA A 30 -28.53 -12.07 -24.20
N LEU A 31 -27.26 -11.92 -23.81
CA LEU A 31 -26.10 -12.36 -24.59
C LEU A 31 -25.42 -13.54 -23.87
N SER A 32 -25.11 -14.60 -24.62
CA SER A 32 -24.31 -15.73 -24.12
C SER A 32 -22.82 -15.61 -24.44
N THR A 33 -22.46 -14.79 -25.42
CA THR A 33 -21.08 -14.55 -25.83
C THR A 33 -20.52 -13.37 -25.03
N PRO A 34 -19.32 -13.50 -24.41
CA PRO A 34 -18.64 -12.37 -23.78
C PRO A 34 -18.57 -11.17 -24.72
N SER A 35 -19.06 -10.02 -24.27
CA SER A 35 -19.25 -8.83 -25.11
C SER A 35 -18.89 -7.57 -24.32
N LEU A 36 -18.42 -6.54 -25.03
CA LEU A 36 -18.22 -5.20 -24.48
C LEU A 36 -18.62 -4.13 -25.51
N PHE A 37 -18.88 -2.92 -25.02
CA PHE A 37 -19.01 -1.72 -25.85
C PHE A 37 -17.70 -0.94 -25.82
N VAL A 38 -17.29 -0.41 -26.98
CA VAL A 38 -16.16 0.53 -27.11
C VAL A 38 -16.70 1.77 -27.81
N GLU A 39 -16.65 2.90 -27.13
CA GLU A 39 -17.46 4.07 -27.47
C GLU A 39 -16.62 5.33 -27.70
N ILE A 40 -17.17 6.24 -28.50
CA ILE A 40 -16.68 7.61 -28.66
C ILE A 40 -17.78 8.52 -28.17
N GLY A 41 -17.44 9.44 -27.27
CA GLY A 41 -18.39 10.35 -26.67
C GLY A 41 -17.88 11.80 -26.69
N SER A 42 -18.75 12.79 -26.50
CA SER A 42 -20.15 12.63 -26.08
C SER A 42 -21.18 13.22 -27.06
N THR A 43 -20.73 13.82 -28.17
CA THR A 43 -21.62 14.46 -29.14
C THR A 43 -21.28 14.03 -30.57
N ALA A 44 -22.14 14.42 -31.51
CA ALA A 44 -21.93 14.20 -32.94
C ALA A 44 -20.58 14.73 -33.45
N THR A 45 -20.03 15.75 -32.80
CA THR A 45 -18.68 16.26 -33.11
C THR A 45 -17.62 15.19 -32.84
N GLU A 46 -17.62 14.61 -31.64
CA GLU A 46 -16.65 13.58 -31.26
C GLU A 46 -16.87 12.28 -32.04
N TRP A 47 -18.13 11.91 -32.30
CA TRP A 47 -18.46 10.73 -33.10
C TRP A 47 -17.91 10.80 -34.53
N ALA A 48 -17.84 12.00 -35.10
CA ALA A 48 -17.31 12.26 -36.43
C ALA A 48 -15.78 12.49 -36.42
N ASP A 49 -15.11 12.47 -35.27
CA ASP A 49 -13.67 12.70 -35.17
C ASP A 49 -12.89 11.48 -35.70
N PRO A 50 -12.17 11.61 -36.83
CA PRO A 50 -11.42 10.51 -37.41
C PRO A 50 -10.24 10.05 -36.53
N VAL A 51 -9.72 10.93 -35.65
CA VAL A 51 -8.65 10.56 -34.71
C VAL A 51 -9.19 9.65 -33.62
N ALA A 52 -10.36 9.98 -33.06
CA ALA A 52 -11.03 9.12 -32.07
C ALA A 52 -11.46 7.78 -32.69
N GLY A 53 -12.04 7.82 -33.90
CA GLY A 53 -12.41 6.61 -34.67
C GLY A 53 -11.23 5.68 -34.90
N ARG A 54 -10.09 6.24 -35.31
CA ARG A 54 -8.85 5.48 -35.51
C ARG A 54 -8.34 4.87 -34.21
N ALA A 55 -8.32 5.64 -33.12
CA ALA A 55 -7.86 5.17 -31.82
C ALA A 55 -8.69 3.99 -31.30
N VAL A 56 -10.02 4.05 -31.44
CA VAL A 56 -10.91 2.94 -31.08
C VAL A 56 -10.64 1.70 -31.94
N ALA A 57 -10.56 1.86 -33.26
CA ALA A 57 -10.31 0.75 -34.18
C ALA A 57 -8.95 0.08 -33.90
N GLU A 58 -7.89 0.86 -33.70
CA GLU A 58 -6.56 0.34 -33.35
C GLU A 58 -6.57 -0.38 -31.99
N SER A 59 -7.29 0.15 -31.00
CA SER A 59 -7.42 -0.49 -29.68
C SER A 59 -8.13 -1.84 -29.79
N MET A 60 -9.20 -1.94 -30.59
CA MET A 60 -9.91 -3.21 -30.81
C MET A 60 -9.05 -4.24 -31.55
N LEU A 61 -8.30 -3.81 -32.56
CA LEU A 61 -7.47 -4.70 -33.38
C LEU A 61 -6.19 -5.16 -32.66
N SER A 62 -5.69 -4.36 -31.71
CA SER A 62 -4.49 -4.68 -30.92
C SER A 62 -4.79 -5.39 -29.60
N ALA A 63 -6.06 -5.45 -29.18
CA ALA A 63 -6.46 -6.12 -27.96
C ALA A 63 -6.10 -7.62 -28.03
N VAL A 64 -5.31 -8.07 -27.06
CA VAL A 64 -4.97 -9.48 -26.85
C VAL A 64 -5.35 -9.87 -25.43
N PRO A 65 -5.80 -11.11 -25.19
CA PRO A 65 -6.04 -11.59 -23.83
C PRO A 65 -4.76 -11.54 -22.99
N GLU A 66 -4.86 -11.00 -21.79
CA GLU A 66 -3.79 -10.96 -20.80
C GLU A 66 -4.18 -11.73 -19.53
N GLU A 67 -3.20 -12.07 -18.69
CA GLU A 67 -3.46 -12.68 -17.39
C GLU A 67 -3.90 -11.61 -16.38
N THR A 68 -5.21 -11.48 -16.22
CA THR A 68 -5.84 -10.46 -15.37
C THR A 68 -6.38 -11.05 -14.08
N ILE A 69 -6.53 -10.19 -13.08
CA ILE A 69 -7.34 -10.45 -11.89
C ILE A 69 -8.72 -9.87 -12.17
N ASN A 70 -9.71 -10.73 -12.35
CA ASN A 70 -11.05 -10.29 -12.75
C ASN A 70 -11.87 -9.82 -11.53
N PHE A 71 -12.45 -8.63 -11.66
CA PHE A 71 -13.20 -7.95 -10.62
C PHE A 71 -14.64 -7.65 -11.02
N ILE A 72 -15.50 -7.63 -10.00
CA ILE A 72 -16.70 -6.77 -10.02
C ILE A 72 -16.45 -5.50 -9.21
N GLY A 73 -16.99 -4.38 -9.68
CA GLY A 73 -16.81 -3.06 -9.09
C GLY A 73 -18.09 -2.48 -8.48
N PHE A 74 -17.94 -1.73 -7.39
CA PHE A 74 -19.05 -1.05 -6.73
C PHE A 74 -18.73 0.42 -6.48
N GLY A 75 -19.71 1.29 -6.72
CA GLY A 75 -19.59 2.72 -6.50
C GLY A 75 -18.93 3.47 -7.67
N GLY A 76 -18.78 4.77 -7.46
CA GLY A 76 -18.33 5.73 -8.47
C GLY A 76 -19.49 6.37 -9.24
N THR A 77 -19.14 7.36 -10.05
CA THR A 77 -20.06 7.95 -11.03
C THR A 77 -20.15 7.07 -12.27
N HIS A 78 -20.95 7.50 -13.25
CA HIS A 78 -21.12 6.81 -14.52
C HIS A 78 -19.81 6.44 -15.24
N TYR A 79 -18.75 7.24 -15.10
CA TYR A 79 -17.44 7.03 -15.74
C TYR A 79 -16.44 6.20 -14.91
N ALA A 80 -16.88 5.52 -13.83
CA ALA A 80 -16.10 4.53 -13.07
C ALA A 80 -14.58 4.84 -12.91
N MET A 81 -14.26 6.06 -12.47
CA MET A 81 -12.91 6.59 -12.62
C MET A 81 -11.87 5.92 -11.75
N ARG A 82 -12.24 5.46 -10.55
CA ARG A 82 -11.32 4.73 -9.68
C ARG A 82 -10.98 3.36 -10.28
N GLN A 83 -12.00 2.65 -10.76
CA GLN A 83 -11.86 1.37 -11.44
C GLN A 83 -11.01 1.49 -12.71
N THR A 84 -11.20 2.57 -13.48
CA THR A 84 -10.35 2.92 -14.63
C THR A 84 -8.89 3.09 -14.22
N GLU A 85 -8.62 3.90 -13.18
CA GLU A 85 -7.25 4.15 -12.73
C GLU A 85 -6.56 2.86 -12.23
N ILE A 86 -7.30 1.99 -11.54
CA ILE A 86 -6.82 0.67 -11.11
C ILE A 86 -6.47 -0.20 -12.32
N ALA A 87 -7.36 -0.33 -13.30
CA ALA A 87 -7.12 -1.19 -14.46
C ALA A 87 -5.97 -0.70 -15.35
N LEU A 88 -5.74 0.61 -15.41
CA LEU A 88 -4.60 1.19 -16.15
C LEU A 88 -3.26 1.09 -15.42
N SER A 89 -3.27 0.72 -14.13
CA SER A 89 -2.08 0.74 -13.26
C SER A 89 -1.79 -0.62 -12.60
N SER A 90 -2.56 -1.66 -12.93
CA SER A 90 -2.45 -3.00 -12.36
C SER A 90 -3.00 -4.03 -13.34
N ARG A 91 -2.92 -5.31 -12.96
CA ARG A 91 -3.57 -6.43 -13.67
C ARG A 91 -5.06 -6.57 -13.37
N GLY A 92 -5.67 -5.63 -12.65
CA GLY A 92 -7.09 -5.67 -12.33
C GLY A 92 -7.97 -5.36 -13.53
N ALA A 93 -8.81 -6.30 -13.94
CA ALA A 93 -9.77 -6.12 -15.03
C ALA A 93 -11.20 -6.17 -14.49
N PHE A 94 -12.01 -5.14 -14.77
CA PHE A 94 -13.37 -5.06 -14.29
C PHE A 94 -14.35 -5.57 -15.35
N GLY A 95 -15.21 -6.52 -14.96
CA GLY A 95 -16.41 -6.85 -15.73
C GLY A 95 -17.55 -5.90 -15.36
N HIS A 96 -18.51 -6.41 -14.60
CA HIS A 96 -19.63 -5.59 -14.14
C HIS A 96 -19.23 -4.55 -13.07
N ILE A 97 -19.73 -3.33 -13.22
CA ILE A 97 -19.51 -2.21 -12.29
C ILE A 97 -20.87 -1.59 -11.94
N ALA A 98 -21.28 -1.70 -10.68
CA ALA A 98 -22.53 -1.10 -10.19
C ALA A 98 -22.29 0.35 -9.72
N PRO A 99 -22.96 1.37 -10.30
CA PRO A 99 -22.76 2.77 -9.91
C PRO A 99 -23.31 3.06 -8.52
N ALA A 100 -22.79 4.12 -7.88
CA ALA A 100 -23.26 4.56 -6.56
C ALA A 100 -24.78 4.79 -6.48
N ARG A 101 -25.38 5.33 -7.56
CA ARG A 101 -26.83 5.61 -7.63
C ARG A 101 -27.71 4.36 -7.64
N GLN A 102 -27.17 3.20 -8.01
CA GLN A 102 -27.94 1.96 -8.13
C GLN A 102 -27.58 0.93 -7.06
N ILE A 103 -26.66 1.29 -6.15
CA ILE A 103 -26.13 0.36 -5.15
C ILE A 103 -27.21 -0.21 -4.23
N GLY A 104 -28.27 0.57 -3.93
CA GLY A 104 -29.38 0.15 -3.08
C GLY A 104 -30.24 -0.97 -3.69
N PHE A 105 -30.14 -1.21 -5.00
CA PHE A 105 -30.87 -2.29 -5.68
C PHE A 105 -30.09 -3.61 -5.71
N LEU A 106 -28.84 -3.63 -5.27
CA LEU A 106 -28.06 -4.85 -5.21
C LEU A 106 -28.62 -5.81 -4.16
N ASP A 107 -28.73 -7.07 -4.54
CA ASP A 107 -29.00 -8.19 -3.66
C ASP A 107 -27.95 -9.31 -3.89
N PRO A 108 -27.91 -10.34 -3.04
CA PRO A 108 -26.95 -11.44 -3.20
C PRO A 108 -27.05 -12.16 -4.55
N GLY A 109 -28.26 -12.29 -5.11
CA GLY A 109 -28.47 -12.94 -6.41
C GLY A 109 -27.85 -12.14 -7.55
N LEU A 110 -28.01 -10.82 -7.53
CA LEU A 110 -27.41 -9.93 -8.52
C LEU A 110 -25.88 -9.89 -8.41
N ILE A 111 -25.33 -9.92 -7.19
CA ILE A 111 -23.87 -10.03 -7.00
C ILE A 111 -23.34 -11.35 -7.58
N GLN A 112 -24.05 -12.46 -7.37
CA GLN A 112 -23.67 -13.74 -7.95
C GLN A 112 -23.72 -13.71 -9.49
N GLN A 113 -24.77 -13.14 -10.07
CA GLN A 113 -24.86 -12.94 -11.53
C GLN A 113 -23.73 -12.07 -12.07
N MET A 114 -23.43 -10.95 -11.40
CA MET A 114 -22.31 -10.08 -11.78
C MET A 114 -20.98 -10.83 -11.74
N ARG A 115 -20.75 -11.63 -10.69
CA ARG A 115 -19.54 -12.44 -10.52
C ARG A 115 -19.39 -13.45 -11.64
N GLU A 116 -20.43 -14.24 -11.91
CA GLU A 116 -20.42 -15.29 -12.94
C GLU A 116 -20.21 -14.71 -14.33
N ALA A 117 -20.98 -13.69 -14.71
CA ALA A 117 -20.86 -13.04 -16.01
C ALA A 117 -19.50 -12.37 -16.23
N SER A 118 -18.85 -11.91 -15.15
CA SER A 118 -17.53 -11.28 -15.19
C SER A 118 -16.37 -12.27 -15.03
N CYS A 119 -16.65 -13.56 -14.75
CA CYS A 119 -15.65 -14.51 -14.29
C CYS A 119 -14.79 -13.95 -13.14
N ALA A 120 -15.41 -13.20 -12.22
CA ALA A 120 -14.70 -12.45 -11.20
C ALA A 120 -14.23 -13.34 -10.05
N VAL A 121 -12.97 -13.13 -9.65
CA VAL A 121 -12.32 -13.80 -8.51
C VAL A 121 -12.24 -12.91 -7.28
N ALA A 122 -12.47 -11.60 -7.45
CA ALA A 122 -12.46 -10.61 -6.40
C ALA A 122 -13.45 -9.46 -6.67
N ALA A 123 -13.63 -8.60 -5.68
CA ALA A 123 -14.44 -7.40 -5.75
C ALA A 123 -13.66 -6.18 -5.27
N TYR A 124 -14.09 -5.00 -5.73
CA TYR A 124 -13.57 -3.71 -5.27
C TYR A 124 -14.72 -2.73 -5.04
N ILE A 125 -14.62 -1.94 -3.96
CA ILE A 125 -15.59 -0.90 -3.60
C ILE A 125 -14.89 0.45 -3.60
N ASP A 126 -15.37 1.40 -4.41
CA ASP A 126 -15.03 2.83 -4.26
C ASP A 126 -15.74 3.39 -3.02
N ARG A 127 -15.16 3.11 -1.85
CA ARG A 127 -15.73 3.45 -0.53
C ARG A 127 -16.05 4.93 -0.39
N LYS A 128 -15.31 5.83 -1.06
CA LYS A 128 -15.51 7.28 -0.96
C LYS A 128 -16.75 7.76 -1.70
N SER A 129 -17.28 6.93 -2.59
CA SER A 129 -18.49 7.22 -3.38
C SER A 129 -19.78 6.72 -2.74
N LEU A 130 -19.70 5.96 -1.63
CA LEU A 130 -20.82 5.28 -1.01
C LEU A 130 -20.98 5.66 0.48
N PRO A 131 -22.21 5.71 1.00
CA PRO A 131 -22.46 5.74 2.44
C PRO A 131 -21.87 4.52 3.16
N ALA A 132 -21.43 4.71 4.42
CA ALA A 132 -20.73 3.66 5.16
C ALA A 132 -21.60 2.43 5.47
N ASP A 133 -22.91 2.61 5.60
CA ASP A 133 -23.89 1.54 5.77
C ASP A 133 -24.07 0.71 4.48
N GLU A 134 -24.10 1.33 3.30
CA GLU A 134 -24.09 0.62 2.02
C GLU A 134 -22.79 -0.14 1.80
N VAL A 135 -21.63 0.44 2.15
CA VAL A 135 -20.35 -0.28 2.11
C VAL A 135 -20.41 -1.54 2.97
N ARG A 136 -20.87 -1.43 4.23
CA ARG A 136 -21.03 -2.58 5.13
C ARG A 136 -22.05 -3.60 4.61
N ARG A 137 -23.08 -3.15 3.90
CA ARG A 137 -24.09 -4.03 3.29
C ARG A 137 -23.47 -4.87 2.18
N ILE A 138 -22.67 -4.25 1.31
CA ILE A 138 -21.96 -4.95 0.22
C ILE A 138 -20.90 -5.89 0.77
N GLU A 139 -20.11 -5.46 1.77
CA GLU A 139 -19.12 -6.32 2.44
C GLU A 139 -19.75 -7.63 2.91
N ARG A 140 -20.88 -7.56 3.62
CA ARG A 140 -21.60 -8.77 4.06
C ARG A 140 -22.03 -9.67 2.90
N MET A 141 -22.59 -9.08 1.83
CA MET A 141 -23.02 -9.87 0.67
C MET A 141 -21.84 -10.53 -0.06
N LEU A 142 -20.67 -9.89 -0.09
CA LEU A 142 -19.45 -10.45 -0.66
C LEU A 142 -18.89 -11.58 0.21
N ASP A 143 -18.88 -11.40 1.53
CA ASP A 143 -18.46 -12.41 2.50
C ASP A 143 -19.36 -13.66 2.40
N ASP A 144 -20.69 -13.48 2.36
CA ASP A 144 -21.66 -14.56 2.20
C ASP A 144 -21.48 -15.31 0.87
N ALA A 145 -21.03 -14.61 -0.19
CA ALA A 145 -20.73 -15.19 -1.49
C ALA A 145 -19.31 -15.80 -1.58
N GLY A 146 -18.49 -15.66 -0.54
CA GLY A 146 -17.08 -16.05 -0.54
C GLY A 146 -16.26 -15.33 -1.61
N LEU A 147 -16.63 -14.10 -1.97
CA LEU A 147 -15.93 -13.29 -2.97
C LEU A 147 -14.98 -12.30 -2.29
N LEU A 148 -13.70 -12.41 -2.62
CA LEU A 148 -12.64 -11.67 -1.95
C LEU A 148 -12.75 -10.16 -2.21
N LEU A 149 -12.93 -9.35 -1.16
CA LEU A 149 -12.87 -7.90 -1.27
C LEU A 149 -11.41 -7.43 -1.16
N LEU A 150 -10.94 -6.69 -2.18
CA LEU A 150 -9.61 -6.08 -2.20
C LEU A 150 -9.68 -4.56 -2.14
N SER A 151 -8.69 -3.96 -1.48
CA SER A 151 -8.48 -2.51 -1.50
C SER A 151 -7.68 -2.05 -2.72
N GLU A 152 -7.77 -0.77 -3.11
CA GLU A 152 -6.97 -0.23 -4.22
C GLU A 152 -5.47 -0.48 -4.03
N SER A 153 -4.93 -0.22 -2.83
CA SER A 153 -3.52 -0.45 -2.54
C SER A 153 -3.15 -1.93 -2.68
N GLU A 154 -4.00 -2.83 -2.19
CA GLU A 154 -3.75 -4.26 -2.28
C GLU A 154 -3.74 -4.75 -3.73
N ILE A 155 -4.65 -4.24 -4.57
CA ILE A 155 -4.68 -4.58 -6.01
C ILE A 155 -3.41 -4.09 -6.72
N LEU A 156 -2.94 -2.88 -6.39
CA LEU A 156 -1.71 -2.33 -6.95
C LEU A 156 -0.48 -3.12 -6.49
N ASP A 157 -0.45 -3.53 -5.21
CA ASP A 157 0.69 -4.21 -4.62
C ASP A 157 0.90 -5.62 -5.22
N ILE A 158 -0.17 -6.35 -5.60
CA ILE A 158 -0.06 -7.73 -6.14
C ILE A 158 0.98 -7.83 -7.27
N GLY A 159 1.09 -6.79 -8.12
CA GLY A 159 2.09 -6.74 -9.18
C GLY A 159 2.08 -7.98 -10.07
N ASP A 160 3.27 -8.54 -10.31
CA ASP A 160 3.46 -9.72 -11.16
C ASP A 160 3.38 -11.05 -10.39
N LEU A 161 2.85 -11.05 -9.17
CA LEU A 161 2.64 -12.28 -8.42
C LEU A 161 1.44 -13.05 -9.01
N GLU A 162 1.59 -14.37 -9.21
CA GLU A 162 0.47 -15.18 -9.66
C GLU A 162 -0.68 -15.15 -8.64
N TRP A 163 -1.93 -15.15 -9.13
CA TRP A 163 -3.11 -15.05 -8.26
C TRP A 163 -3.18 -16.15 -7.20
N THR A 164 -2.86 -17.39 -7.57
CA THR A 164 -2.84 -18.54 -6.65
C THR A 164 -1.75 -18.39 -5.59
N THR A 165 -0.59 -17.84 -5.95
CA THR A 165 0.50 -17.51 -5.03
C THR A 165 0.10 -16.38 -4.09
N TYR A 166 -0.54 -15.34 -4.61
CA TYR A 166 -1.08 -14.27 -3.79
C TYR A 166 -2.05 -14.77 -2.73
N LEU A 167 -2.98 -15.66 -3.08
CA LEU A 167 -3.90 -16.28 -2.12
C LEU A 167 -3.16 -17.10 -1.04
N ARG A 168 -2.09 -17.83 -1.42
CA ARG A 168 -1.24 -18.56 -0.45
C ARG A 168 -0.49 -17.60 0.49
N VAL A 169 0.06 -16.50 -0.03
CA VAL A 169 0.70 -15.46 0.79
C VAL A 169 -0.31 -14.86 1.77
N ARG A 170 -1.53 -14.55 1.32
CA ARG A 170 -2.60 -14.05 2.18
C ARG A 170 -3.00 -15.03 3.28
N ALA A 171 -3.17 -16.31 2.95
CA ALA A 171 -3.50 -17.34 3.93
C ALA A 171 -2.40 -17.46 5.00
N LEU A 172 -1.14 -17.52 4.58
CA LEU A 172 0.00 -17.55 5.49
C LEU A 172 0.11 -16.27 6.34
N ALA A 173 -0.19 -15.10 5.78
CA ALA A 173 -0.23 -13.86 6.54
C ALA A 173 -1.30 -13.87 7.64
N GLU A 174 -2.47 -14.42 7.37
CA GLU A 174 -3.54 -14.59 8.35
C GLU A 174 -3.14 -15.59 9.45
N GLU A 175 -2.41 -16.66 9.11
CA GLU A 175 -1.85 -17.60 10.10
C GLU A 175 -0.77 -16.95 11.00
N ILE A 176 0.13 -16.16 10.41
CA ILE A 176 1.23 -15.49 11.13
C ILE A 176 0.70 -14.37 12.02
N ALA A 177 -0.17 -13.52 11.47
CA ALA A 177 -0.64 -12.32 12.11
C ALA A 177 -2.08 -12.00 11.64
N PRO A 178 -3.10 -12.58 12.31
CA PRO A 178 -4.50 -12.37 11.95
C PRO A 178 -4.88 -10.89 11.84
N GLY A 179 -5.60 -10.55 10.76
CA GLY A 179 -6.03 -9.18 10.46
C GLY A 179 -4.91 -8.21 10.08
N SER A 180 -3.69 -8.71 9.81
CA SER A 180 -2.61 -7.89 9.26
C SER A 180 -2.87 -7.54 7.80
N ARG A 181 -2.30 -6.42 7.35
CA ARG A 181 -2.26 -6.09 5.92
C ARG A 181 -0.99 -6.64 5.31
N VAL A 182 -1.15 -7.27 4.16
CA VAL A 182 -0.06 -7.75 3.31
C VAL A 182 0.29 -6.65 2.32
N HIS A 183 1.58 -6.38 2.16
CA HIS A 183 2.09 -5.55 1.08
C HIS A 183 3.17 -6.34 0.37
N ILE A 184 2.97 -6.55 -0.93
CA ILE A 184 3.88 -7.31 -1.78
C ILE A 184 4.94 -6.34 -2.32
N HIS A 185 6.22 -6.71 -2.20
CA HIS A 185 7.32 -6.00 -2.86
C HIS A 185 7.73 -6.75 -4.13
N GLY A 186 9.00 -6.79 -4.53
CA GLY A 186 9.46 -7.46 -5.75
C GLY A 186 9.27 -8.99 -5.80
N LEU A 187 8.36 -9.56 -5.00
CA LEU A 187 8.00 -10.97 -4.97
C LEU A 187 7.14 -11.27 -6.21
N THR A 188 7.62 -12.18 -7.07
CA THR A 188 7.00 -12.51 -8.35
C THR A 188 7.07 -14.03 -8.57
N GLY A 189 6.19 -14.60 -9.40
CA GLY A 189 6.18 -16.04 -9.72
C GLY A 189 5.32 -16.94 -8.80
N ASP A 190 5.63 -18.24 -8.77
CA ASP A 190 4.74 -19.31 -8.29
C ASP A 190 5.24 -20.13 -7.08
N GLY A 191 6.34 -19.70 -6.43
CA GLY A 191 6.99 -20.42 -5.34
C GLY A 191 6.13 -20.65 -4.09
N THR A 192 6.53 -21.59 -3.23
CA THR A 192 5.88 -21.87 -1.94
C THR A 192 6.16 -20.74 -0.94
N PRO A 193 5.16 -19.97 -0.48
CA PRO A 193 5.37 -18.93 0.51
C PRO A 193 5.78 -19.50 1.86
N ALA A 194 6.73 -18.86 2.53
CA ALA A 194 7.24 -19.25 3.83
C ALA A 194 7.60 -18.01 4.67
N PRO A 195 7.47 -18.09 6.01
CA PRO A 195 7.81 -16.99 6.90
C PRO A 195 9.32 -16.71 6.91
N VAL A 196 9.67 -15.42 6.90
CA VAL A 196 11.03 -14.92 7.09
C VAL A 196 11.03 -14.11 8.40
N GLN A 197 11.66 -14.67 9.43
CA GLN A 197 11.69 -14.07 10.77
C GLN A 197 12.92 -13.17 10.91
N ILE A 198 12.69 -11.92 11.33
CA ILE A 198 13.74 -10.95 11.64
C ILE A 198 13.68 -10.60 13.11
N ASN A 199 14.81 -10.21 13.70
CA ASN A 199 14.86 -9.73 15.08
C ASN A 199 13.81 -8.61 15.30
N PRO A 200 12.85 -8.77 16.22
CA PRO A 200 11.77 -7.80 16.42
C PRO A 200 12.25 -6.40 16.80
N ASP A 201 13.27 -6.31 17.66
CA ASP A 201 13.84 -5.03 18.07
C ASP A 201 14.50 -4.32 16.90
N LEU A 202 15.07 -5.07 15.96
CA LEU A 202 15.72 -4.52 14.77
C LEU A 202 14.70 -3.86 13.84
N VAL A 203 13.61 -4.57 13.52
CA VAL A 203 12.53 -4.06 12.67
C VAL A 203 11.83 -2.87 13.33
N GLU A 204 11.52 -2.98 14.63
CA GLU A 204 10.85 -1.92 15.38
C GLU A 204 11.69 -0.63 15.38
N GLU A 205 12.99 -0.73 15.66
CA GLU A 205 13.87 0.44 15.68
C GLU A 205 14.07 1.04 14.29
N THR A 206 14.27 0.21 13.25
CA THR A 206 14.38 0.69 11.86
C THR A 206 13.12 1.43 11.41
N ALA A 207 11.93 0.87 11.68
CA ALA A 207 10.67 1.50 11.31
C ALA A 207 10.40 2.81 12.07
N LYS A 208 10.80 2.91 13.35
CA LYS A 208 10.63 4.13 14.16
C LYS A 208 11.45 5.32 13.64
N ILE A 209 12.62 5.05 13.07
CA ILE A 209 13.53 6.11 12.62
C ILE A 209 13.12 6.63 11.25
N ASN A 210 12.90 5.72 10.29
CA ASN A 210 12.49 6.11 8.95
C ASN A 210 11.72 4.98 8.26
N LYS A 211 10.42 4.89 8.56
CA LYS A 211 9.50 3.93 7.94
C LYS A 211 9.48 4.04 6.41
N GLU A 212 9.49 5.25 5.87
CA GLU A 212 9.40 5.48 4.41
C GLU A 212 10.61 4.89 3.69
N LYS A 213 11.84 5.21 4.15
CA LYS A 213 13.07 4.63 3.59
C LYS A 213 13.15 3.11 3.80
N PHE A 214 12.61 2.61 4.91
CA PHE A 214 12.58 1.18 5.17
C PHE A 214 11.70 0.46 4.14
N ILE A 215 10.47 0.94 3.92
CA ILE A 215 9.55 0.39 2.91
C ILE A 215 10.13 0.54 1.50
N GLU A 216 10.72 1.69 1.17
CA GLU A 216 11.39 1.92 -0.13
C GLU A 216 12.52 0.90 -0.36
N ALA A 217 13.30 0.61 0.68
CA ALA A 217 14.38 -0.36 0.59
C ALA A 217 13.88 -1.81 0.46
N LEU A 218 12.76 -2.16 1.13
CA LEU A 218 12.09 -3.46 0.96
C LEU A 218 11.56 -3.66 -0.46
N GLY A 219 11.18 -2.57 -1.16
CA GLY A 219 10.76 -2.60 -2.57
C GLY A 219 11.77 -3.21 -3.54
N LYS A 220 13.04 -3.40 -3.12
CA LYS A 220 14.12 -4.01 -3.90
C LYS A 220 14.31 -5.51 -3.61
N LEU A 221 13.53 -6.07 -2.68
CA LEU A 221 13.63 -7.46 -2.26
C LEU A 221 12.36 -8.23 -2.67
N PRO A 222 12.48 -9.52 -3.02
CA PRO A 222 11.33 -10.36 -3.32
C PRO A 222 10.67 -10.84 -2.02
N VAL A 223 9.94 -9.95 -1.36
CA VAL A 223 9.35 -10.21 -0.05
C VAL A 223 7.99 -9.53 0.09
N ALA A 224 7.07 -10.13 0.85
CA ALA A 224 5.91 -9.45 1.37
C ALA A 224 6.14 -9.04 2.83
N HIS A 225 5.77 -7.82 3.19
CA HIS A 225 5.79 -7.38 4.58
C HIS A 225 4.38 -7.31 5.16
N LEU A 226 4.28 -7.57 6.45
CA LEU A 226 3.03 -7.51 7.19
C LEU A 226 2.97 -6.25 8.04
N SER A 227 1.78 -5.68 8.19
CA SER A 227 1.58 -4.48 9.00
C SER A 227 0.28 -4.53 9.80
N LYS A 228 0.27 -3.84 10.94
CA LYS A 228 -0.94 -3.59 11.74
C LYS A 228 -1.21 -2.08 11.81
N GLY A 229 -2.45 -1.72 11.48
CA GLY A 229 -2.83 -0.31 11.35
C GLY A 229 -2.00 0.43 10.28
N SER A 230 -1.86 1.74 10.41
CA SER A 230 -1.11 2.58 9.47
C SER A 230 0.38 2.69 9.80
N THR A 231 0.79 2.30 11.00
CA THR A 231 2.11 2.65 11.55
C THR A 231 3.03 1.46 11.76
N GLU A 232 2.52 0.31 12.21
CA GLU A 232 3.34 -0.82 12.67
C GLU A 232 3.76 -1.75 11.52
N VAL A 233 5.07 -1.97 11.35
CA VAL A 233 5.63 -3.02 10.50
C VAL A 233 5.96 -4.21 11.40
N LEU A 234 5.43 -5.39 11.08
CA LEU A 234 5.67 -6.60 11.85
C LEU A 234 7.04 -7.20 11.54
N PRO A 235 7.65 -7.94 12.48
CA PRO A 235 8.99 -8.51 12.28
C PRO A 235 9.01 -9.80 11.45
N SER A 236 7.82 -10.33 11.13
CA SER A 236 7.65 -11.48 10.25
C SER A 236 7.30 -10.99 8.84
N PHE A 237 8.09 -11.46 7.89
CA PHE A 237 7.92 -11.24 6.46
C PHE A 237 7.54 -12.56 5.79
N ILE A 238 7.16 -12.52 4.52
CA ILE A 238 6.89 -13.72 3.72
C ILE A 238 7.73 -13.67 2.45
N GLY A 239 8.54 -14.70 2.23
CA GLY A 239 9.28 -14.92 0.98
C GLY A 239 8.98 -16.31 0.44
N PHE A 240 9.74 -16.80 -0.53
CA PHE A 240 9.66 -18.21 -0.92
C PHE A 240 10.59 -19.08 -0.09
N GLU A 241 10.15 -20.32 0.17
CA GLU A 241 10.84 -21.31 1.03
C GLU A 241 12.34 -21.40 0.74
N HIS A 242 12.71 -21.49 -0.54
CA HIS A 242 14.09 -21.64 -1.01
C HIS A 242 14.96 -20.38 -0.83
N GLU A 243 14.37 -19.21 -0.58
CA GLU A 243 15.10 -17.94 -0.39
C GLU A 243 15.06 -17.42 1.06
N THR A 244 14.31 -18.06 1.96
CA THR A 244 14.05 -17.55 3.32
C THR A 244 15.31 -17.17 4.09
N SER A 245 16.33 -18.04 4.11
CA SER A 245 17.62 -17.77 4.76
C SER A 245 18.36 -16.56 4.18
N ARG A 246 18.34 -16.44 2.84
CA ARG A 246 18.97 -15.31 2.14
C ARG A 246 18.22 -14.02 2.45
N LEU A 247 16.89 -14.03 2.34
CA LEU A 247 16.03 -12.89 2.66
C LEU A 247 16.19 -12.45 4.12
N ALA A 248 16.29 -13.39 5.07
CA ALA A 248 16.53 -13.06 6.47
C ALA A 248 17.84 -12.28 6.65
N SER A 249 18.92 -12.72 5.98
CA SER A 249 20.22 -12.04 5.98
C SER A 249 20.16 -10.67 5.30
N ASP A 250 19.49 -10.58 4.15
CA ASP A 250 19.40 -9.35 3.36
C ASP A 250 18.59 -8.27 4.09
N ILE A 251 17.45 -8.63 4.68
CA ILE A 251 16.60 -7.71 5.47
C ILE A 251 17.33 -7.30 6.75
N THR A 252 18.00 -8.23 7.45
CA THR A 252 18.82 -7.90 8.63
C THR A 252 19.91 -6.88 8.27
N THR A 253 20.63 -7.13 7.18
CA THR A 253 21.68 -6.23 6.69
C THR A 253 21.12 -4.85 6.32
N LEU A 254 19.96 -4.83 5.66
CA LEU A 254 19.25 -3.61 5.31
C LEU A 254 18.91 -2.79 6.57
N CYS A 255 18.31 -3.41 7.59
CA CYS A 255 17.97 -2.75 8.84
C CYS A 255 19.22 -2.20 9.56
N VAL A 256 20.28 -3.00 9.66
CA VAL A 256 21.56 -2.56 10.26
C VAL A 256 22.11 -1.33 9.53
N LYS A 257 22.15 -1.35 8.19
CA LYS A 257 22.62 -0.22 7.39
C LYS A 257 21.79 1.04 7.63
N LEU A 258 20.46 0.93 7.65
CA LEU A 258 19.59 2.08 7.94
C LEU A 258 19.82 2.65 9.34
N LEU A 259 20.02 1.80 10.35
CA LEU A 259 20.28 2.23 11.73
C LEU A 259 21.66 2.88 11.90
N LEU A 260 22.69 2.41 11.19
CA LEU A 260 24.01 3.02 11.20
C LEU A 260 24.04 4.39 10.51
N ILE A 261 23.19 4.60 9.50
CA ILE A 261 23.11 5.89 8.79
C ILE A 261 22.32 6.93 9.58
N CYS A 262 21.24 6.51 10.27
CA CYS A 262 20.25 7.45 10.81
C CYS A 262 20.33 7.67 12.32
N GLU A 263 21.10 6.87 13.07
CA GLU A 263 21.21 6.98 14.52
C GLU A 263 22.68 7.00 14.96
N ASN A 264 22.94 7.41 16.21
CA ASN A 264 24.25 7.23 16.84
C ASN A 264 24.43 5.76 17.25
N THR A 265 24.47 4.90 16.24
CA THR A 265 24.51 3.44 16.34
C THR A 265 25.92 2.95 16.07
N VAL A 266 26.41 2.04 16.90
CA VAL A 266 27.71 1.39 16.71
C VAL A 266 27.59 -0.13 16.76
N ILE A 267 28.44 -0.83 16.03
CA ILE A 267 28.61 -2.27 16.16
C ILE A 267 29.62 -2.54 17.29
N ALA A 268 29.27 -3.43 18.22
CA ALA A 268 30.13 -3.87 19.30
C ALA A 268 30.05 -5.39 19.41
N GLY A 269 30.96 -6.09 18.73
CA GLY A 269 30.90 -7.56 18.60
C GLY A 269 29.66 -7.99 17.80
N ASP A 270 28.88 -8.88 18.38
CA ASP A 270 27.62 -9.43 17.87
C ASP A 270 26.39 -8.58 18.27
N HIS A 271 26.59 -7.33 18.69
CA HIS A 271 25.53 -6.42 19.09
C HIS A 271 25.54 -5.11 18.30
N LEU A 272 24.34 -4.66 17.96
CA LEU A 272 24.08 -3.29 17.51
C LEU A 272 23.67 -2.44 18.72
N VAL A 273 24.42 -1.37 18.99
CA VAL A 273 24.20 -0.50 20.15
C VAL A 273 23.68 0.85 19.68
N LEU A 274 22.38 1.08 19.86
CA LEU A 274 21.71 2.33 19.51
C LEU A 274 21.76 3.29 20.70
N ARG A 275 22.37 4.47 20.53
CA ARG A 275 22.43 5.50 21.58
C ARG A 275 21.41 6.59 21.31
N LYS A 276 20.35 6.63 22.12
CA LYS A 276 19.32 7.67 22.05
C LYS A 276 19.63 8.77 23.05
N VAL A 277 19.87 9.97 22.53
CA VAL A 277 20.01 11.19 23.33
C VAL A 277 18.67 11.91 23.36
N ARG A 278 18.14 12.16 24.55
CA ARG A 278 16.86 12.85 24.72
C ARG A 278 16.99 13.98 25.71
N PHE A 279 16.25 15.06 25.47
CA PHE A 279 16.08 16.11 26.46
C PHE A 279 15.47 15.52 27.74
N ASP A 280 16.04 15.91 28.88
CA ASP A 280 15.62 15.51 30.21
C ASP A 280 15.04 16.74 30.95
N PRO A 281 13.70 16.85 31.01
CA PRO A 281 13.02 17.94 31.70
C PRO A 281 13.44 18.12 33.16
N ALA A 282 13.82 17.04 33.85
CA ALA A 282 14.23 17.10 35.24
C ALA A 282 15.65 17.66 35.38
N LYS A 283 16.58 17.31 34.49
CA LYS A 283 17.89 17.98 34.40
C LYS A 283 17.73 19.46 34.07
N ALA A 284 16.87 19.82 33.11
CA ALA A 284 16.62 21.21 32.77
C ALA A 284 16.09 22.03 33.96
N ARG A 285 15.12 21.50 34.72
CA ARG A 285 14.63 22.15 35.95
C ARG A 285 15.70 22.31 37.02
N ARG A 286 16.57 21.32 37.20
CA ARG A 286 17.73 21.42 38.14
C ARG A 286 18.71 22.52 37.74
N HIS A 287 18.76 22.86 36.45
CA HIS A 287 19.53 24.00 35.93
C HIS A 287 18.73 25.32 35.92
N GLY A 288 17.57 25.38 36.56
CA GLY A 288 16.75 26.60 36.65
C GLY A 288 15.92 26.89 35.40
N VAL A 289 15.87 25.97 34.42
CA VAL A 289 15.12 26.20 33.18
C VAL A 289 13.61 26.01 33.41
N PRO A 290 12.77 27.04 33.19
CA PRO A 290 11.32 26.91 33.30
C PRO A 290 10.74 26.14 32.11
N LYS A 291 9.63 25.43 32.36
CA LYS A 291 8.88 24.75 31.28
C LYS A 291 8.34 25.81 30.31
N GLY A 292 8.54 25.61 29.01
CA GLY A 292 8.07 26.55 27.99
C GLY A 292 9.01 26.60 26.78
N PRO A 293 9.07 27.75 26.07
CA PRO A 293 9.90 27.91 24.87
C PRO A 293 11.37 27.52 25.06
N LEU A 294 11.95 27.74 26.24
CA LEU A 294 13.34 27.39 26.56
C LEU A 294 13.58 25.87 26.55
N PHE A 295 12.60 25.06 26.95
CA PHE A 295 12.69 23.60 26.79
C PHE A 295 12.72 23.21 25.32
N ALA A 296 11.87 23.83 24.49
CA ALA A 296 11.85 23.56 23.06
C ALA A 296 13.16 23.99 22.37
N MET A 297 13.79 25.07 22.84
CA MET A 297 15.12 25.49 22.37
C MET A 297 16.19 24.45 22.72
N LEU A 298 16.27 24.03 23.99
CA LEU A 298 17.24 23.02 24.44
C LEU A 298 17.00 21.64 23.80
N ALA A 299 15.74 21.22 23.68
CA ALA A 299 15.37 19.98 22.97
C ALA A 299 15.69 20.06 21.48
N GLY A 300 15.59 21.24 20.87
CA GLY A 300 15.99 21.52 19.48
C GLY A 300 17.48 21.79 19.29
N GLY A 301 18.33 21.50 20.27
CA GLY A 301 19.79 21.63 20.15
C GLY A 301 20.33 23.05 20.30
N ARG A 302 19.54 24.01 20.79
CA ARG A 302 19.97 25.39 21.01
C ARG A 302 20.22 25.65 22.49
N ALA A 303 21.39 26.22 22.80
CA ALA A 303 21.70 26.69 24.15
C ALA A 303 20.78 27.86 24.56
N VAL A 304 20.54 28.00 25.85
CA VAL A 304 19.76 29.10 26.44
C VAL A 304 20.56 29.76 27.56
N GLU A 305 20.21 30.99 27.91
CA GLU A 305 20.85 31.74 28.98
C GLU A 305 19.80 32.07 30.05
N ILE A 306 20.12 31.72 31.30
CA ILE A 306 19.27 31.93 32.48
C ILE A 306 20.15 32.47 33.59
N ASP A 307 19.76 33.60 34.19
CA ASP A 307 20.47 34.24 35.29
C ASP A 307 21.98 34.44 35.03
N GLY A 308 22.34 34.79 33.79
CA GLY A 308 23.74 34.99 33.36
C GLY A 308 24.54 33.71 33.17
N ARG A 309 23.92 32.52 33.26
CA ARG A 309 24.54 31.22 33.02
C ARG A 309 24.03 30.61 31.71
N LYS A 310 24.97 30.23 30.84
CA LYS A 310 24.67 29.48 29.61
C LYS A 310 24.42 28.01 29.93
N ILE A 311 23.25 27.51 29.53
CA ILE A 311 22.85 26.10 29.62
C ILE A 311 22.87 25.51 28.20
N THR A 312 23.72 24.51 27.97
CA THR A 312 23.80 23.82 26.67
C THR A 312 22.87 22.60 26.64
N PRO A 313 22.47 22.12 25.45
CA PRO A 313 21.66 20.90 25.32
C PRO A 313 22.27 19.69 26.04
N ASP A 314 23.60 19.49 25.95
CA ASP A 314 24.29 18.35 26.58
C ASP A 314 24.11 18.31 28.10
N MET A 315 24.03 19.49 28.76
CA MET A 315 23.83 19.58 30.22
C MET A 315 22.45 19.08 30.67
N VAL A 316 21.48 19.08 29.77
CA VAL A 316 20.08 18.76 30.05
C VAL A 316 19.58 17.57 29.24
N GLN A 317 20.48 16.77 28.69
CA GLN A 317 20.17 15.55 27.97
C GLN A 317 20.49 14.31 28.79
N THR A 318 19.78 13.22 28.51
CA THR A 318 20.08 11.89 29.04
C THR A 318 20.26 10.93 27.87
N THR A 319 21.31 10.12 27.94
CA THR A 319 21.62 9.08 26.95
C THR A 319 21.11 7.74 27.45
N SER A 320 20.35 7.05 26.61
CA SER A 320 19.99 5.65 26.81
C SER A 320 20.62 4.81 25.70
N ALA A 321 20.98 3.56 26.01
CA ALA A 321 21.51 2.63 25.03
C ALA A 321 20.58 1.42 24.91
N LYS A 322 20.12 1.10 23.70
CA LYS A 322 19.45 -0.17 23.40
C LYS A 322 20.47 -1.07 22.72
N ARG A 323 20.60 -2.31 23.20
CA ARG A 323 21.48 -3.33 22.60
C ARG A 323 20.61 -4.36 21.91
N ILE A 324 20.87 -4.60 20.64
CA ILE A 324 20.17 -5.60 19.84
C ILE A 324 21.21 -6.65 19.45
N HIS A 325 21.01 -7.90 19.87
CA HIS A 325 21.88 -9.00 19.48
C HIS A 325 21.57 -9.44 18.04
N ILE A 326 22.61 -9.51 17.20
CA ILE A 326 22.53 -9.89 15.79
C ILE A 326 23.65 -10.91 15.52
N PRO A 327 23.35 -12.22 15.45
CA PRO A 327 24.35 -13.24 15.17
C PRO A 327 25.08 -12.98 13.85
N GLY A 328 26.41 -13.08 13.83
CA GLY A 328 27.22 -12.89 12.63
C GLY A 328 27.63 -11.44 12.36
N LEU A 329 27.17 -10.48 13.17
CA LEU A 329 27.50 -9.06 13.01
C LEU A 329 28.97 -8.76 13.32
N GLU A 330 29.64 -9.62 14.09
CA GLU A 330 31.07 -9.54 14.39
C GLU A 330 31.98 -9.61 13.15
N ARG A 331 31.43 -10.02 11.99
CA ARG A 331 32.16 -10.02 10.71
C ARG A 331 32.24 -8.64 10.04
N TYR A 332 31.55 -7.63 10.58
CA TYR A 332 31.49 -6.27 10.05
C TYR A 332 32.30 -5.25 10.87
N THR A 333 32.98 -5.69 11.93
CA THR A 333 33.95 -4.90 12.72
C THR A 333 35.37 -5.13 12.22
#